data_AF-A0A3D2GSZ8-F1
#
_entry.id   AF-A0A3D2GSZ8-F1
#
_cell.length_a   1.000
_cell.length_b   1.000
_cell.length_c   1.000
_cell.angle_alpha   90.00
_cell.angle_beta   90.00
_cell.angle_gamma   90.00
#
_symmetry.space_group_name_H-M   'P 1'
#
loop_
_entity.id
_entity.type
_entity.pdbx_description
1 polymer ?
#
loop_
_entity_poly.entity_id
_entity_poly.type
_entity_poly.pdbx_seq_one_letter_code
_entity_poly.pdbx_strand_id
1 'polypeptide(L)'
;LIFGPFFLLGGHYLLHLGGHVAVDIVSSRATGWLKLVLDIVGMLLVLAFGIILVRYSIDPVLQSYEYNETSYSGWNPIIWPTKAFLPLATALIGLQALAEIILAIGNFRNPPDKPTVTEEAPAIAEPEPEIGNTTIQAGTA
;
A
#
# COMPACT_ATOMS: atom_id res chain seq x y z
N LEU A 1 -8.53 19.83 6.91
CA LEU A 1 -9.57 18.79 7.03
C LEU A 1 -9.50 17.75 5.93
N ILE A 2 -9.39 18.11 4.65
CA ILE A 2 -9.41 17.12 3.54
C ILE A 2 -8.09 16.33 3.40
N PHE A 3 -6.94 16.98 3.65
CA PHE A 3 -5.63 16.35 3.47
C PHE A 3 -5.39 15.15 4.41
N GLY A 4 -5.75 15.25 5.69
CA GLY A 4 -5.56 14.15 6.67
C GLY A 4 -6.23 12.83 6.24
N PRO A 5 -7.54 12.80 6.00
CA PRO A 5 -8.26 11.65 5.45
C PRO A 5 -7.65 11.07 4.19
N PHE A 6 -7.19 11.92 3.26
CA PHE A 6 -6.54 11.48 2.03
C PHE A 6 -5.27 10.67 2.31
N PHE A 7 -4.40 11.13 3.21
CA PHE A 7 -3.20 10.39 3.60
C PHE A 7 -3.49 9.16 4.43
N LEU A 8 -4.49 9.23 5.32
CA LEU A 8 -4.91 8.08 6.14
C LEU A 8 -5.42 6.93 5.27
N LEU A 9 -6.27 7.23 4.28
CA LEU A 9 -6.76 6.24 3.32
C LEU A 9 -5.66 5.77 2.35
N GLY A 10 -4.80 6.70 1.89
CA GLY A 10 -3.66 6.37 1.03
C GLY A 10 -2.63 5.46 1.70
N GLY A 11 -2.41 5.60 3.01
CA GLY A 11 -1.48 4.76 3.76
C GLY A 11 -1.87 3.28 3.77
N HIS A 12 -3.16 2.98 3.85
CA HIS A 12 -3.67 1.62 3.70
C HIS A 12 -3.43 1.06 2.28
N TYR A 13 -3.70 1.87 1.25
CA TYR A 13 -3.46 1.48 -0.14
C TYR A 13 -1.97 1.23 -0.42
N LEU A 14 -1.08 1.99 0.21
CA LEU A 14 0.36 1.75 0.10
C LEU A 14 0.79 0.44 0.78
N LEU A 15 0.14 0.07 1.88
CA LEU A 15 0.35 -1.24 2.49
C LEU A 15 -0.06 -2.36 1.53
N HIS A 16 -1.17 -2.20 0.81
CA HIS A 16 -1.64 -3.15 -0.21
C HIS A 16 -0.68 -3.27 -1.41
N LEU A 17 0.00 -2.19 -1.80
CA LEU A 17 0.99 -2.17 -2.90
C LEU A 17 2.31 -2.89 -2.58
N GLY A 18 2.42 -3.59 -1.45
CA GLY A 18 3.64 -4.29 -1.04
C GLY A 18 4.48 -3.51 -0.03
N GLY A 19 3.88 -2.62 0.76
CA GLY A 19 4.53 -1.91 1.88
C GLY A 19 5.05 -2.81 3.02
N HIS A 20 5.06 -4.13 2.85
CA HIS A 20 5.71 -5.11 3.71
C HIS A 20 7.22 -5.25 3.45
N VAL A 21 7.81 -4.41 2.58
CA VAL A 21 9.23 -4.43 2.15
C VAL A 21 10.23 -4.63 3.31
N ALA A 22 9.96 -4.11 4.51
CA ALA A 22 10.84 -4.31 5.66
C ALA A 22 10.94 -5.79 6.11
N VAL A 23 9.82 -6.52 6.12
CA VAL A 23 9.80 -7.96 6.39
C VAL A 23 10.34 -8.73 5.18
N ASP A 24 10.13 -8.25 3.95
CA ASP A 24 10.72 -8.87 2.75
C ASP A 24 12.24 -8.78 2.71
N ILE A 25 12.86 -7.71 3.21
CA ILE A 25 14.32 -7.62 3.31
C ILE A 25 14.86 -8.65 4.32
N VAL A 26 14.20 -8.81 5.46
CA VAL A 26 14.60 -9.80 6.48
C VAL A 26 14.32 -11.22 5.99
N SER A 27 13.20 -11.42 5.28
CA SER A 27 12.79 -12.72 4.73
C SER A 27 13.58 -13.10 3.47
N SER A 28 14.19 -12.15 2.77
CA SER A 28 15.03 -12.40 1.58
C SER A 28 16.22 -13.33 1.86
N ARG A 29 16.67 -13.38 3.13
CA ARG A 29 17.73 -14.28 3.60
C ARG A 29 17.21 -15.55 4.26
N ALA A 30 15.90 -15.66 4.48
CA ALA A 30 15.26 -16.81 5.11
C ALA A 30 14.68 -17.75 4.05
N THR A 31 15.02 -19.04 4.13
CA THR A 31 14.58 -20.04 3.14
C THR A 31 13.51 -20.96 3.73
N GLY A 32 12.41 -21.16 3.01
CA GLY A 32 11.36 -22.12 3.36
C GLY A 32 10.49 -21.69 4.55
N TRP A 33 10.39 -22.54 5.58
CA TRP A 33 9.48 -22.37 6.72
C TRP A 33 9.75 -21.10 7.53
N LEU A 34 11.01 -20.67 7.63
CA LEU A 34 11.38 -19.48 8.38
C LEU A 34 10.84 -18.19 7.74
N LYS A 35 10.76 -18.14 6.41
CA LYS A 35 10.16 -17.02 5.67
C LYS A 35 8.67 -16.91 5.98
N LEU A 36 7.94 -18.03 6.00
CA LEU A 36 6.52 -18.06 6.34
C LEU A 36 6.27 -17.58 7.78
N VAL A 37 7.08 -18.03 8.74
CA VAL A 37 6.94 -17.62 10.14
C VAL A 37 7.17 -16.11 10.30
N LEU A 38 8.21 -15.58 9.66
CA LEU A 38 8.51 -14.14 9.70
C LEU A 38 7.39 -13.30 9.09
N ASP A 39 6.81 -13.77 7.98
CA ASP A 39 5.70 -13.11 7.29
C ASP A 39 4.43 -13.08 8.18
N ILE A 40 4.05 -14.23 8.73
CA ILE A 40 2.90 -14.33 9.65
C ILE A 40 3.10 -13.47 10.89
N VAL A 41 4.29 -13.49 11.50
CA VAL A 41 4.58 -12.69 12.70
C VAL A 41 4.54 -11.19 12.38
N GLY A 42 5.08 -10.77 11.23
CA GLY A 42 5.00 -9.39 10.75
C GLY A 42 3.55 -8.92 10.62
N MET A 43 2.72 -9.71 9.93
CA MET A 43 1.31 -9.42 9.75
C MET A 43 0.53 -9.42 11.07
N LEU A 44 0.88 -10.31 12.01
CA LEU A 44 0.24 -10.36 13.33
C LEU A 44 0.57 -9.11 14.15
N LEU A 45 1.79 -8.60 14.07
CA LEU A 45 2.16 -7.31 14.68
C LEU A 45 1.37 -6.14 14.07
N VAL A 46 1.21 -6.11 12.74
CA VAL A 46 0.39 -5.11 12.06
C VAL A 46 -1.07 -5.21 12.50
N LEU A 47 -1.62 -6.42 12.61
CA LEU A 47 -2.98 -6.66 13.08
C LEU A 47 -3.16 -6.19 14.53
N ALA A 48 -2.24 -6.54 15.43
CA ALA A 48 -2.28 -6.12 16.82
C ALA A 48 -2.22 -4.59 16.94
N PHE A 49 -1.32 -3.95 16.20
CA PHE A 49 -1.22 -2.49 16.15
C PHE A 49 -2.49 -1.85 15.57
N GLY A 50 -3.06 -2.42 14.50
CA GLY A 50 -4.33 -1.98 13.91
C GLY A 50 -5.48 -2.01 14.92
N ILE A 51 -5.62 -3.09 15.70
CA ILE A 51 -6.66 -3.22 16.73
C ILE A 51 -6.50 -2.14 17.81
N ILE A 52 -5.27 -1.91 18.27
CA ILE A 52 -4.98 -0.86 19.26
C ILE A 52 -5.38 0.51 18.69
N LEU A 53 -4.95 0.83 17.47
CA LEU A 53 -5.28 2.11 16.85
C LEU A 53 -6.79 2.30 16.63
N VAL A 54 -7.52 1.26 16.23
CA VAL A 54 -8.98 1.32 16.10
C VAL A 54 -9.61 1.66 17.44
N ARG A 55 -9.18 1.01 18.53
CA ARG A 55 -9.73 1.29 19.87
C ARG A 55 -9.48 2.74 20.31
N TYR A 56 -8.25 3.23 20.18
CA TYR A 56 -7.90 4.58 20.64
C TYR A 56 -8.36 5.69 19.69
N SER A 57 -8.67 5.38 18.43
CA SER A 57 -9.15 6.40 17.47
C SER A 57 -10.64 6.68 17.56
N ILE A 58 -11.43 5.85 18.25
CA ILE A 58 -12.86 6.06 18.45
C ILE A 58 -13.14 7.16 19.47
N ASP A 59 -12.43 7.17 20.60
CA ASP A 59 -12.60 8.15 21.67
C ASP A 59 -12.52 9.62 21.19
N PRO A 60 -11.50 10.05 20.41
CA PRO A 60 -11.44 11.42 19.91
C PRO A 60 -12.56 11.77 18.92
N VAL A 61 -13.14 10.79 18.22
CA VAL A 61 -14.29 11.00 17.31
C VAL A 61 -15.56 11.25 18.13
N LEU A 62 -15.82 10.40 19.12
CA LEU A 62 -16.96 10.56 20.03
C LEU A 62 -16.90 11.88 20.78
N GLN A 63 -15.74 12.21 21.33
CA GLN A 63 -15.52 13.49 22.01
C GLN A 63 -15.85 14.69 21.10
N SER A 64 -15.41 14.65 19.84
CA SER A 64 -15.67 15.73 18.87
C SER A 64 -17.15 15.82 18.47
N TYR A 65 -17.84 14.69 18.47
CA TYR A 65 -19.27 14.61 18.19
C TYR A 65 -20.09 15.21 19.35
N GLU A 66 -19.76 14.84 20.58
CA GLU A 66 -20.43 15.35 21.79
C GLU A 66 -20.23 16.85 21.98
N TYR A 67 -19.01 17.36 21.80
CA TYR A 67 -18.71 18.79 21.94
C TYR A 67 -19.10 19.63 20.72
N ASN A 68 -19.67 19.02 19.67
CA ASN A 68 -19.94 19.70 18.40
C ASN A 68 -18.73 20.52 17.92
N GLU A 69 -17.54 19.91 17.96
CA GLU A 69 -16.30 20.61 17.64
C GLU A 69 -16.31 21.13 16.19
N THR A 70 -16.05 22.42 16.05
CA THR A 70 -15.91 23.09 14.76
C THR A 70 -14.49 23.62 14.60
N SER A 71 -14.09 23.92 13.36
CA SER A 71 -12.69 24.26 13.04
C SER A 71 -12.22 25.63 13.53
N TYR A 72 -13.06 26.37 14.26
CA TYR A 72 -12.80 27.74 14.74
C TYR A 72 -12.24 28.68 13.65
N SER A 73 -12.54 28.39 12.38
CA SER A 73 -12.11 29.14 11.20
C SER A 73 -13.27 29.95 10.62
N GLY A 74 -13.00 30.90 9.73
CA GLY A 74 -14.05 31.72 9.10
C GLY A 74 -15.14 30.93 8.36
N TRP A 75 -14.84 29.68 7.95
CA TRP A 75 -15.79 28.76 7.32
C TRP A 75 -16.44 27.76 8.31
N ASN A 76 -15.82 27.57 9.49
CA ASN A 76 -16.30 26.79 10.63
C ASN A 76 -16.99 25.44 10.36
N PRO A 77 -16.42 24.53 9.55
CA PRO A 77 -16.99 23.21 9.33
C PRO A 77 -16.87 22.34 10.58
N ILE A 78 -17.79 21.38 10.67
CA ILE A 78 -17.84 20.35 11.71
C ILE A 78 -16.66 19.38 11.52
N ILE A 79 -15.91 19.09 12.59
CA ILE A 79 -14.64 18.34 12.51
C ILE A 79 -14.83 16.82 12.58
N TRP A 80 -15.86 16.34 13.28
CA TRP A 80 -16.02 14.89 13.55
C TRP A 80 -15.99 14.00 12.29
N PRO A 81 -16.53 14.38 11.10
CA PRO A 81 -16.45 13.52 9.91
C PRO A 81 -15.01 13.31 9.45
N THR A 82 -14.17 14.34 9.58
CA THR A 82 -12.74 14.25 9.24
C THR A 82 -12.01 13.31 10.19
N LYS A 83 -12.31 13.39 11.50
CA LYS A 83 -11.71 12.52 12.52
C LYS A 83 -12.15 11.05 12.36
N ALA A 84 -13.36 10.80 11.87
CA ALA A 84 -13.88 9.44 11.62
C ALA A 84 -13.12 8.65 10.54
N PHE A 85 -12.35 9.32 9.67
CA PHE A 85 -11.48 8.62 8.73
C PHE A 85 -10.30 7.91 9.39
N LEU A 86 -9.91 8.32 10.60
CA LEU A 86 -8.85 7.67 11.37
C LEU A 86 -9.21 6.25 11.82
N PRO A 87 -10.33 6.00 12.53
CA PRO A 87 -10.76 4.63 12.84
C PRO A 87 -11.05 3.83 11.58
N LEU A 88 -11.58 4.45 10.52
CA LEU A 88 -11.84 3.78 9.25
C LEU A 88 -10.54 3.26 8.59
N ALA A 89 -9.54 4.12 8.43
CA ALA A 89 -8.26 3.74 7.83
C ALA A 89 -7.52 2.67 8.65
N THR A 90 -7.53 2.79 9.98
CA THR A 90 -6.88 1.82 10.86
C THR A 90 -7.61 0.47 10.88
N ALA A 91 -8.95 0.47 10.77
CA ALA A 91 -9.73 -0.75 10.61
C ALA A 91 -9.42 -1.46 9.28
N LEU A 92 -9.28 -0.69 8.19
CA LEU A 92 -8.88 -1.24 6.89
C LEU A 92 -7.50 -1.91 6.95
N ILE A 93 -6.52 -1.27 7.61
CA ILE A 93 -5.18 -1.87 7.84
C ILE A 93 -5.27 -3.19 8.59
N GLY A 94 -6.09 -3.28 9.64
CA GLY A 94 -6.31 -4.54 10.35
C GLY A 94 -6.94 -5.62 9.45
N LEU A 95 -7.89 -5.23 8.59
CA LEU A 95 -8.53 -6.16 7.66
C LEU A 95 -7.55 -6.67 6.59
N GLN A 96 -6.69 -5.81 6.04
CA GLN A 96 -5.65 -6.20 5.09
C GLN A 96 -4.65 -7.17 5.72
N ALA A 97 -4.18 -6.89 6.94
CA ALA A 97 -3.27 -7.80 7.65
C ALA A 97 -3.89 -9.19 7.85
N LEU A 98 -5.20 -9.25 8.16
CA LEU A 98 -5.91 -10.52 8.28
C LEU A 98 -6.00 -11.27 6.94
N ALA A 99 -6.32 -10.57 5.84
CA ALA A 99 -6.42 -11.16 4.51
C ALA A 99 -5.07 -11.78 4.08
N GLU A 100 -3.98 -11.07 4.33
CA GLU A 100 -2.63 -11.54 4.01
C GLU A 100 -2.21 -12.76 4.82
N ILE A 101 -2.55 -12.83 6.12
CA ILE A 101 -2.30 -14.04 6.93
C ILE A 101 -3.00 -15.26 6.30
N ILE A 102 -4.25 -15.09 5.85
CA ILE A 102 -5.02 -16.18 5.21
C ILE A 102 -4.37 -16.59 3.88
N LEU A 103 -3.97 -15.62 3.06
CA LEU A 103 -3.26 -15.85 1.79
C LEU A 103 -1.91 -16.54 1.99
N ALA A 104 -1.10 -16.11 2.97
CA ALA A 104 0.18 -16.71 3.30
C ALA A 104 0.04 -18.19 3.69
N ILE A 105 -0.97 -18.51 4.51
CA ILE A 105 -1.29 -19.90 4.89
C ILE A 105 -1.74 -20.71 3.67
N GLY A 106 -2.56 -20.12 2.79
CA GLY A 106 -3.02 -20.76 1.55
C GLY A 106 -1.87 -21.10 0.60
N ASN A 107 -0.98 -20.13 0.35
CA ASN A 107 0.18 -20.25 -0.52
C ASN A 107 1.21 -21.26 0.00
N PHE A 108 1.34 -21.41 1.32
CA PHE A 108 2.19 -22.45 1.90
C PHE A 108 1.62 -23.85 1.70
N ARG A 109 0.29 -24.01 1.79
CA ARG A 109 -0.37 -25.32 1.60
C ARG A 109 -0.42 -25.74 0.13
N ASN A 110 -0.65 -24.78 -0.76
CA ASN A 110 -0.61 -24.96 -2.21
C ASN A 110 0.32 -23.90 -2.80
N PRO A 111 1.59 -24.24 -3.07
CA PRO A 111 2.49 -23.33 -3.76
C PRO A 111 1.84 -22.96 -5.10
N PRO A 112 1.75 -21.66 -5.45
CA PRO A 112 1.28 -21.28 -6.77
C PRO A 112 2.16 -21.97 -7.82
N ASP A 113 1.52 -22.58 -8.82
CA ASP A 113 2.21 -23.12 -9.96
C ASP A 113 3.07 -21.99 -10.55
N LYS A 114 4.36 -22.26 -10.75
CA LYS A 114 5.29 -21.22 -11.20
C LYS A 114 4.68 -20.56 -12.44
N PRO A 115 4.62 -19.23 -12.54
CA PRO A 115 4.25 -18.61 -13.80
C PRO A 115 5.25 -19.14 -14.82
N THR A 116 4.77 -20.00 -15.71
CA THR A 116 5.40 -20.23 -16.99
C THR A 116 5.51 -18.83 -17.55
N VAL A 117 6.72 -18.29 -17.54
CA VAL A 117 7.04 -17.08 -18.27
C VAL A 117 6.75 -17.45 -19.72
N THR A 118 5.50 -17.29 -20.15
CA THR A 118 5.23 -16.99 -21.53
C THR A 118 5.95 -15.68 -21.72
N GLU A 119 7.09 -15.83 -22.37
CA GLU A 119 7.85 -14.84 -23.11
C GLU A 119 6.89 -13.96 -23.94
N GLU A 120 6.12 -13.11 -23.28
CA GLU A 120 5.62 -11.90 -23.89
C GLU A 120 6.79 -10.92 -23.82
N ALA A 121 7.76 -11.21 -24.69
CA ALA A 121 8.68 -10.23 -25.21
C ALA A 121 7.82 -9.02 -25.60
N PRO A 122 8.06 -7.84 -25.02
CA PRO A 122 7.39 -6.65 -25.50
C PRO A 122 7.73 -6.52 -26.99
N ALA A 123 6.74 -6.80 -27.83
CA ALA A 123 6.63 -6.44 -29.22
C ALA A 123 6.55 -4.90 -29.34
N ILE A 124 7.56 -4.24 -28.77
CA ILE A 124 7.82 -2.81 -28.75
C ILE A 124 9.30 -2.63 -29.13
N ALA A 125 9.74 -3.35 -30.17
CA ALA A 125 10.71 -2.79 -31.08
C ALA A 125 9.92 -1.77 -31.90
N GLU A 126 9.91 -0.51 -31.44
CA GLU A 126 9.57 0.60 -32.31
C GLU A 126 10.43 0.49 -33.57
N PRO A 127 9.88 0.59 -34.79
CA PRO A 127 10.73 0.73 -35.96
C PRO A 127 11.49 2.04 -35.79
N GLU A 128 12.78 1.94 -35.51
CA GLU A 128 13.71 3.05 -35.56
C GLU A 128 13.49 3.76 -36.91
N PRO A 129 13.14 5.07 -36.94
CA PRO A 129 13.11 5.76 -38.21
C PRO A 129 14.53 5.77 -38.76
N GLU A 130 14.77 5.07 -39.88
CA GLU A 130 15.95 5.24 -40.72
C GLU A 130 16.04 6.72 -41.11
N ILE A 131 16.77 7.50 -40.31
CA ILE A 131 17.12 8.87 -40.66
C ILE A 131 18.21 8.78 -41.71
N GLY A 132 17.78 9.00 -42.96
CA GLY A 132 18.59 8.94 -44.16
C GLY A 132 19.94 9.63 -44.03
N ASN A 133 20.97 8.86 -44.32
CA ASN A 133 22.32 9.30 -44.65
C ASN A 133 22.34 10.03 -46.02
N THR A 134 21.65 11.16 -46.14
CA THR A 134 21.61 11.99 -47.36
C THR A 134 21.83 13.47 -47.10
N THR A 135 22.67 13.87 -46.14
CA THR A 135 23.16 15.27 -46.09
C THR A 135 24.51 15.42 -45.41
N ILE A 136 25.58 14.79 -45.92
CA ILE A 136 26.97 15.30 -45.79
C ILE A 136 27.70 15.02 -47.12
N GLN A 137 27.28 15.70 -48.19
CA GLN A 137 27.98 15.79 -49.48
C GLN A 137 27.70 17.17 -50.09
N ALA A 138 27.97 18.24 -49.33
CA ALA A 138 28.00 19.59 -49.87
C ALA A 138 29.02 20.42 -49.07
N GLY A 139 30.15 20.76 -49.68
CA GLY A 139 31.03 21.83 -49.18
C GLY A 139 32.48 21.45 -48.89
N THR A 140 33.17 20.78 -49.82
CA THR A 140 34.61 21.00 -50.03
C THR A 140 34.80 21.62 -51.41
N ALA A 141 35.00 22.94 -51.42
CA ALA A 141 35.62 23.72 -52.48
C ALA A 141 36.25 24.95 -51.84
#